data_AF-A0A373DAZ3-F1
#
_entry.id   AF-A0A373DAZ3-F1
#
_cell.length_a   1.000
_cell.length_b   1.000
_cell.length_c   1.000
_cell.angle_alpha   90.00
_cell.angle_beta   90.00
_cell.angle_gamma   90.00
#
_symmetry.space_group_name_H-M   'P 1'
#
loop_
_entity.id
_entity.type
_entity.pdbx_description
1 polymer ?
#
loop_
_entity_poly.entity_id
_entity_poly.type
_entity_poly.pdbx_seq_one_letter_code
_entity_poly.pdbx_strand_id
1 'polypeptide(L)'
;MNQIRKTPVPGEFYRHFKNKLYQIIAVATHSETGEEMVVYQALYGDFKIWVRPLDMFLEEVDREKYPDAVQKYRFERVRLVKPQNAENSAQNAAQPVRQAPAEQKPSADSDSSAKNTTAQAPDEDQPVNQELLDFFDAMDEKNYDLMLECLTKLQTHATQKELDDICMVLDIHPPVGCDDVGSQIMFIKRHLAMIRKFDGERLR
;
A
#
# COMPACT_ATOMS: atom_id res chain seq x y z
N MET A 1 -17.16 -3.19 -36.11
CA MET A 1 -16.21 -4.30 -35.85
C MET A 1 -15.78 -4.17 -34.40
N ASN A 2 -16.36 -4.96 -33.50
CA ASN A 2 -15.99 -4.92 -32.09
C ASN A 2 -14.58 -5.50 -31.96
N GLN A 3 -13.61 -4.65 -31.68
CA GLN A 3 -12.26 -5.07 -31.32
C GLN A 3 -12.38 -5.81 -29.99
N ILE A 4 -12.45 -7.15 -30.04
CA ILE A 4 -12.45 -7.99 -28.85
C ILE A 4 -11.13 -7.71 -28.13
N ARG A 5 -11.22 -6.98 -27.02
CA ARG A 5 -10.06 -6.62 -26.20
C ARG A 5 -9.58 -7.87 -25.48
N LYS A 6 -8.27 -7.92 -25.24
CA LYS A 6 -7.66 -9.01 -24.50
C LYS A 6 -8.25 -9.06 -23.08
N THR A 7 -8.72 -10.24 -22.67
CA THR A 7 -9.19 -10.51 -21.31
C THR A 7 -8.08 -10.18 -20.29
N PRO A 8 -8.40 -9.44 -19.21
CA PRO A 8 -7.43 -9.11 -18.17
C PRO A 8 -6.90 -10.37 -17.50
N VAL A 9 -5.62 -10.38 -17.16
CA VAL A 9 -4.95 -11.52 -16.54
C VAL A 9 -4.66 -11.21 -15.06
N PRO A 10 -4.78 -12.19 -14.14
CA PRO A 10 -4.33 -12.02 -12.75
C PRO A 10 -2.94 -11.40 -12.65
N GLY A 11 -2.78 -10.45 -11.73
CA GLY A 11 -1.53 -9.72 -11.51
C GLY A 11 -1.34 -8.47 -12.38
N GLU A 12 -2.13 -8.29 -13.45
CA GLU A 12 -2.05 -7.07 -14.27
C GLU A 12 -2.57 -5.84 -13.53
N PHE A 13 -1.98 -4.67 -13.83
CA PHE A 13 -2.38 -3.40 -13.26
C PHE A 13 -3.21 -2.59 -14.24
N TYR A 14 -4.29 -1.99 -13.75
CA TYR A 14 -5.20 -1.17 -14.54
C TYR A 14 -5.44 0.17 -13.86
N ARG A 15 -5.51 1.22 -14.67
CA ARG A 15 -5.89 2.56 -14.24
C ARG A 15 -7.31 2.86 -14.69
N HIS A 16 -8.15 3.24 -13.74
CA HIS A 16 -9.48 3.75 -14.03
C HIS A 16 -9.40 5.18 -14.59
N PHE A 17 -10.34 5.60 -15.43
CA PHE A 17 -10.35 6.94 -16.03
C PHE A 17 -10.33 8.10 -15.01
N LYS A 18 -10.72 7.83 -13.76
CA LYS A 18 -10.61 8.74 -12.61
C LYS A 18 -9.23 8.73 -11.93
N ASN A 19 -8.19 8.25 -12.63
CA ASN A 19 -6.80 8.18 -12.17
C ASN A 19 -6.61 7.39 -10.86
N LYS A 20 -7.37 6.30 -10.69
CA LYS A 20 -7.22 5.35 -9.57
C LYS A 20 -6.65 4.03 -10.08
N LEU A 21 -5.73 3.45 -9.32
CA LEU A 21 -5.04 2.21 -9.69
C LEU A 21 -5.70 1.00 -9.06
N TYR A 22 -5.71 -0.09 -9.82
CA TYR A 22 -6.28 -1.36 -9.44
C TYR A 22 -5.40 -2.51 -9.95
N GLN A 23 -5.43 -3.64 -9.24
CA GLN A 23 -4.79 -4.88 -9.67
C GLN A 23 -5.87 -5.93 -9.97
N ILE A 24 -5.71 -6.65 -11.08
CA ILE A 24 -6.55 -7.79 -11.41
C ILE A 24 -6.18 -8.95 -10.51
N ILE A 25 -7.20 -9.50 -9.85
CA ILE A 25 -7.06 -10.62 -8.93
C ILE A 25 -7.42 -11.92 -9.64
N ALA A 26 -8.55 -11.94 -10.33
CA ALA A 26 -9.04 -13.09 -11.08
C ALA A 26 -10.06 -12.66 -12.14
N VAL A 27 -10.25 -13.51 -13.15
CA VAL A 27 -11.48 -13.52 -13.95
C VAL A 27 -12.26 -14.75 -13.53
N ALA A 28 -13.52 -14.56 -13.14
CA ALA A 28 -14.40 -15.58 -12.60
C ALA A 28 -15.65 -15.70 -13.48
N THR A 29 -16.29 -16.86 -13.46
CA THR A 29 -17.59 -17.06 -14.11
C THR A 29 -18.70 -16.94 -13.08
N HIS A 30 -19.68 -16.09 -13.33
CA HIS A 30 -20.86 -15.98 -12.48
C HIS A 30 -21.67 -17.27 -12.56
N SER A 31 -21.85 -17.97 -11.43
CA SER A 31 -22.41 -19.32 -11.42
C SER A 31 -23.87 -19.40 -11.87
N GLU A 32 -24.64 -18.33 -11.69
CA GLU A 32 -26.07 -18.32 -12.02
C GLU A 32 -26.34 -17.91 -13.48
N THR A 33 -25.52 -17.01 -14.03
CA THR A 33 -25.74 -16.44 -15.37
C THR A 33 -24.73 -16.93 -16.41
N GLY A 34 -23.60 -17.48 -15.97
CA GLY A 34 -22.48 -17.86 -16.84
C GLY A 34 -21.64 -16.68 -17.34
N GLU A 35 -21.93 -15.45 -16.90
CA GLU A 35 -21.23 -14.25 -17.36
C GLU A 35 -19.81 -14.16 -16.79
N GLU A 36 -18.87 -13.70 -17.61
CA GLU A 36 -17.50 -13.45 -17.15
C GLU A 36 -17.45 -12.18 -16.30
N MET A 37 -16.81 -12.29 -15.14
CA MET A 37 -16.67 -11.23 -14.15
C MET A 37 -15.20 -11.02 -13.84
N VAL A 38 -14.78 -9.75 -13.76
CA VAL A 38 -13.44 -9.37 -13.33
C VAL A 38 -13.47 -9.09 -11.84
N VAL A 39 -12.64 -9.80 -11.09
CA VAL A 39 -12.36 -9.55 -9.67
C VAL A 39 -11.07 -8.74 -9.60
N TYR A 40 -11.11 -7.56 -8.98
CA TYR A 40 -9.98 -6.64 -8.92
C TYR A 40 -9.91 -5.90 -7.58
N GLN A 41 -8.71 -5.54 -7.16
CA GLN A 41 -8.43 -4.86 -5.90
C GLN A 41 -8.04 -3.42 -6.13
N ALA A 42 -8.55 -2.49 -5.32
CA ALA A 42 -8.08 -1.11 -5.29
C ALA A 42 -6.66 -1.05 -4.72
N LEU A 43 -5.77 -0.27 -5.33
CA LEU A 43 -4.41 -0.01 -4.81
C LEU A 43 -4.33 1.33 -4.08
N TYR A 44 -5.41 1.70 -3.40
CA TYR A 44 -5.56 2.94 -2.65
C TYR A 44 -6.60 2.78 -1.54
N GLY A 45 -6.52 3.62 -0.51
CA GLY A 45 -7.43 3.55 0.64
C GLY A 45 -7.38 2.17 1.30
N ASP A 46 -8.53 1.61 1.68
CA ASP A 46 -8.64 0.33 2.40
C ASP A 46 -8.45 -0.92 1.51
N PHE A 47 -7.82 -0.80 0.35
CA PHE A 47 -7.53 -1.92 -0.59
C PHE A 47 -8.72 -2.84 -0.90
N LYS A 48 -9.92 -2.26 -1.03
CA LYS A 48 -11.17 -3.01 -1.25
C LYS A 48 -11.15 -3.83 -2.54
N ILE A 49 -11.77 -5.01 -2.48
CA ILE A 49 -11.96 -5.91 -3.62
C ILE A 49 -13.34 -5.67 -4.23
N TRP A 50 -13.39 -5.61 -5.55
CA TRP A 50 -14.59 -5.37 -6.35
C TRP A 50 -14.77 -6.48 -7.38
N VAL A 51 -16.02 -6.66 -7.80
CA VAL A 51 -16.40 -7.55 -8.90
C VAL A 51 -17.24 -6.77 -9.91
N ARG A 52 -16.97 -6.95 -11.20
CA ARG A 52 -17.67 -6.25 -12.29
C ARG A 52 -17.77 -7.14 -13.53
N PRO A 53 -18.85 -7.10 -14.32
CA PRO A 53 -18.92 -7.80 -15.60
C PRO A 53 -17.74 -7.44 -16.50
N LEU A 54 -17.19 -8.44 -17.20
CA LEU A 54 -16.02 -8.29 -18.06
C LEU A 54 -16.28 -7.29 -19.19
N ASP A 55 -17.44 -7.36 -19.83
CA ASP A 55 -17.83 -6.43 -20.90
C ASP A 55 -17.81 -4.99 -20.40
N MET A 56 -18.43 -4.74 -19.23
CA MET A 56 -18.46 -3.43 -18.58
C MET A 56 -17.09 -2.96 -18.07
N PHE A 57 -16.13 -3.88 -17.89
CA PHE A 57 -14.76 -3.54 -17.51
C PHE A 57 -13.95 -3.10 -18.73
N LEU A 58 -14.16 -3.74 -19.88
CA LEU A 58 -13.48 -3.46 -21.14
C LEU A 58 -14.09 -2.30 -21.95
N GLU A 59 -15.27 -1.83 -21.54
CA GLU A 59 -16.01 -0.72 -22.13
C GLU A 59 -15.24 0.61 -22.23
N GLU A 60 -15.65 1.43 -23.21
CA GLU A 60 -15.20 2.81 -23.35
C GLU A 60 -15.77 3.71 -22.25
N VAL A 61 -15.09 4.83 -21.97
CA VAL A 61 -15.69 5.85 -21.11
C VAL A 61 -16.85 6.49 -21.85
N ASP A 62 -17.99 6.57 -21.18
CA ASP A 62 -19.13 7.35 -21.65
C ASP A 62 -18.73 8.84 -21.73
N ARG A 63 -18.48 9.31 -22.95
CA ARG A 63 -18.06 10.68 -23.26
C ARG A 63 -19.20 11.69 -23.09
N GLU A 64 -20.46 11.26 -23.16
CA GLU A 64 -21.60 12.16 -22.91
C GLU A 64 -21.68 12.48 -21.42
N LYS A 65 -21.47 11.48 -20.57
CA LYS A 65 -21.45 11.64 -19.11
C LYS A 65 -20.15 12.23 -18.58
N TYR A 66 -19.02 11.95 -19.24
CA TYR A 66 -17.69 12.39 -18.83
C TYR A 66 -16.95 13.02 -20.03
N PRO A 67 -17.30 14.25 -20.43
CA PRO A 67 -16.70 14.91 -21.59
C PRO A 67 -15.20 15.18 -21.41
N ASP A 68 -14.76 15.44 -20.18
CA ASP A 68 -13.36 15.74 -19.83
C ASP A 68 -12.49 14.48 -19.64
N ALA A 69 -13.03 13.29 -19.90
CA ALA A 69 -12.27 12.05 -19.76
C ALA A 69 -11.16 11.96 -20.82
N VAL A 70 -9.92 12.18 -20.38
CA VAL A 70 -8.71 12.03 -21.21
C VAL A 70 -8.51 10.58 -21.67
N GLN A 71 -8.85 9.64 -20.79
CA GLN A 71 -8.73 8.20 -21.05
C GLN A 71 -9.83 7.71 -22.00
N LYS A 72 -9.51 6.84 -22.96
CA LYS A 72 -10.51 6.32 -23.91
C LYS A 72 -11.38 5.24 -23.26
N TYR A 73 -10.79 4.38 -22.43
CA TYR A 73 -11.50 3.25 -21.80
C TYR A 73 -11.71 3.44 -20.32
N ARG A 74 -12.72 2.77 -19.76
CA ARG A 74 -12.99 2.85 -18.32
C ARG A 74 -11.79 2.41 -17.51
N PHE A 75 -11.14 1.33 -17.97
CA PHE A 75 -9.90 0.79 -17.42
C PHE A 75 -8.87 0.59 -18.52
N GLU A 76 -7.65 1.06 -18.29
CA GLU A 76 -6.52 0.86 -19.19
C GLU A 76 -5.37 0.17 -18.46
N ARG A 77 -4.78 -0.84 -19.11
CA ARG A 77 -3.66 -1.56 -18.55
C ARG A 77 -2.45 -0.64 -18.44
N VAL A 78 -1.80 -0.64 -17.28
CA VAL A 78 -0.57 0.10 -17.02
C VAL A 78 0.55 -0.85 -16.61
N ARG A 79 1.80 -0.43 -16.79
CA ARG A 79 2.96 -1.13 -16.22
C ARG A 79 3.46 -0.29 -15.05
N LEU A 80 3.58 -0.89 -13.87
CA LEU A 80 4.27 -0.27 -12.76
C LEU A 80 5.77 -0.46 -12.99
N VAL A 81 6.50 0.65 -13.05
CA VAL A 81 7.96 0.67 -13.04
C VAL A 81 8.38 1.08 -11.64
N LYS A 82 9.29 0.32 -11.01
CA LYS A 82 9.93 0.77 -9.76
C LYS A 82 10.61 2.11 -10.06
N PRO A 83 10.39 3.17 -9.25
CA PRO A 83 11.16 4.40 -9.41
C PRO A 83 12.62 4.07 -9.09
N GLN A 84 13.45 3.95 -10.12
CA GLN A 84 14.90 4.00 -9.95
C GLN A 84 15.26 5.47 -9.69
N ASN A 85 15.82 5.73 -8.51
CA ASN A 85 16.29 7.01 -7.97
C ASN A 85 15.22 7.90 -7.35
N ALA A 86 14.92 7.63 -6.07
CA ALA A 86 14.28 8.58 -5.14
C ALA A 86 15.30 9.18 -4.15
N GLU A 87 16.54 9.38 -4.59
CA GLU A 87 17.51 10.27 -3.95
C GLU A 87 17.88 11.33 -4.99
N ASN A 88 17.72 12.62 -4.63
CA ASN A 88 17.97 13.83 -5.44
C ASN A 88 16.78 14.44 -6.21
N SER A 89 15.69 14.78 -5.51
CA SER A 89 14.79 15.85 -5.98
C SER A 89 14.13 16.69 -4.88
N ALA A 90 14.76 16.79 -3.70
CA ALA A 90 14.34 17.71 -2.63
C ALA A 90 15.06 19.08 -2.65
N GLN A 91 15.84 19.39 -3.69
CA GLN A 91 16.58 20.65 -3.81
C GLN A 91 16.40 21.20 -5.22
N ASN A 92 15.30 21.94 -5.45
CA ASN A 92 15.21 23.13 -6.31
C ASN A 92 13.75 23.42 -6.66
N ALA A 93 13.06 24.14 -5.76
CA ALA A 93 11.93 25.00 -6.12
C ALA A 93 11.71 26.07 -5.05
N ALA A 94 12.77 26.80 -4.69
CA ALA A 94 12.61 28.13 -4.12
C ALA A 94 12.39 29.11 -5.29
N GLN A 95 11.11 29.46 -5.51
CA GLN A 95 10.53 30.82 -5.73
C GLN A 95 11.27 31.82 -6.66
N PRO A 96 10.58 32.75 -7.38
CA PRO A 96 9.80 33.78 -6.69
C PRO A 96 8.66 34.54 -7.46
N VAL A 97 7.97 35.42 -6.70
CA VAL A 97 7.56 36.81 -7.04
C VAL A 97 6.04 37.15 -7.13
N ARG A 98 5.57 37.85 -6.06
CA ARG A 98 4.70 39.08 -5.97
C ARG A 98 3.19 38.95 -6.30
N GLN A 99 2.24 39.63 -5.64
CA GLN A 99 2.24 40.77 -4.70
C GLN A 99 0.90 40.85 -3.90
N ALA A 100 0.96 41.53 -2.75
CA ALA A 100 0.00 41.75 -1.64
C ALA A 100 -1.14 42.78 -1.97
N PRO A 101 -1.92 43.43 -1.03
CA PRO A 101 -1.86 43.51 0.46
C PRO A 101 -3.17 43.74 1.32
N ALA A 102 -2.96 43.76 2.65
CA ALA A 102 -3.69 44.47 3.75
C ALA A 102 -5.05 43.89 4.23
N GLU A 103 -5.44 43.85 5.52
CA GLU A 103 -5.36 44.82 6.65
C GLU A 103 -5.32 44.10 8.04
N GLN A 104 -4.37 44.46 8.93
CA GLN A 104 -4.49 45.18 10.22
C GLN A 104 -4.98 44.43 11.51
N LYS A 105 -4.08 44.44 12.52
CA LYS A 105 -4.19 44.17 13.98
C LYS A 105 -4.93 45.33 14.70
N PRO A 106 -5.38 45.28 16.00
CA PRO A 106 -4.53 44.91 17.16
C PRO A 106 -5.19 44.42 18.49
N SER A 107 -4.31 43.98 19.43
CA SER A 107 -4.42 44.08 20.92
C SER A 107 -5.47 43.20 21.63
N ALA A 108 -5.38 42.74 22.89
CA ALA A 108 -4.50 42.98 24.03
C ALA A 108 -4.66 41.81 25.04
N ASP A 109 -3.81 41.79 26.07
CA ASP A 109 -4.07 41.37 27.45
C ASP A 109 -4.06 39.89 27.90
N SER A 110 -3.02 39.61 28.71
CA SER A 110 -3.11 39.17 30.11
C SER A 110 -3.08 37.68 30.47
N ASP A 111 -1.92 37.32 31.03
CA ASP A 111 -1.75 36.78 32.40
C ASP A 111 -1.73 35.25 32.62
N SER A 112 -0.49 34.74 32.73
CA SER A 112 0.08 33.95 33.83
C SER A 112 -0.75 32.88 34.55
N SER A 113 -0.26 31.62 34.49
CA SER A 113 0.11 30.76 35.65
C SER A 113 0.13 29.28 35.21
N ALA A 114 1.29 28.65 35.00
CA ALA A 114 2.25 28.11 35.99
C ALA A 114 1.97 26.65 36.40
N LYS A 115 2.81 25.73 35.87
CA LYS A 115 3.54 24.60 36.50
C LYS A 115 4.05 23.69 35.35
N ASN A 116 5.32 23.74 34.92
CA ASN A 116 6.54 23.17 35.54
C ASN A 116 6.25 21.78 36.15
N THR A 117 6.91 20.66 35.86
CA THR A 117 8.23 20.30 35.31
C THR A 117 8.07 18.79 34.95
N THR A 118 8.65 18.22 33.90
CA THR A 118 9.99 17.64 33.94
C THR A 118 10.38 17.16 32.55
N ALA A 119 11.60 17.51 32.19
CA ALA A 119 12.31 17.12 31.00
C ALA A 119 12.54 15.60 30.91
N GLN A 120 12.42 15.06 29.70
CA GLN A 120 13.31 14.00 29.22
C GLN A 120 13.30 14.01 27.68
N ALA A 121 14.29 14.69 27.11
CA ALA A 121 15.13 14.09 26.07
C ALA A 121 16.35 13.52 26.82
N PRO A 122 17.14 12.57 26.28
CA PRO A 122 17.21 12.08 24.90
C PRO A 122 17.22 10.54 24.79
N ASP A 123 17.13 9.98 23.58
CA ASP A 123 17.85 8.74 23.19
C ASP A 123 17.67 8.59 21.66
N GLU A 124 18.65 9.04 20.87
CA GLU A 124 19.84 8.28 20.42
C GLU A 124 19.49 7.41 19.20
N ASP A 125 20.26 7.60 18.14
CA ASP A 125 20.25 6.82 16.90
C ASP A 125 20.33 5.32 17.21
N GLN A 126 19.16 4.66 17.35
CA GLN A 126 19.13 3.20 17.32
C GLN A 126 19.59 2.78 15.91
N PRO A 127 20.68 1.99 15.78
CA PRO A 127 21.10 1.51 14.48
C PRO A 127 19.93 0.72 13.91
N VAL A 128 19.45 1.16 12.75
CA VAL A 128 18.33 0.52 12.08
C VAL A 128 18.70 -0.95 11.88
N ASN A 129 17.93 -1.85 12.48
CA ASN A 129 18.21 -3.27 12.44
C ASN A 129 18.24 -3.71 10.96
N GLN A 130 19.42 -4.14 10.51
CA GLN A 130 19.64 -4.42 9.11
C GLN A 130 18.77 -5.60 8.64
N GLU A 131 18.54 -6.59 9.52
CA GLU A 131 17.67 -7.71 9.27
C GLU A 131 16.18 -7.32 9.17
N LEU A 132 15.77 -6.24 9.84
CA LEU A 132 14.43 -5.67 9.70
C LEU A 132 14.26 -4.93 8.37
N LEU A 133 15.26 -4.16 7.95
CA LEU A 133 15.28 -3.53 6.62
C LEU A 133 15.24 -4.58 5.51
N ASP A 134 16.09 -5.61 5.62
CA ASP A 134 16.13 -6.73 4.68
C ASP A 134 14.78 -7.47 4.63
N PHE A 135 14.07 -7.57 5.76
CA PHE A 135 12.71 -8.12 5.79
C PHE A 135 11.71 -7.27 5.00
N PHE A 136 11.74 -5.94 5.16
CA PHE A 136 10.84 -5.05 4.42
C PHE A 136 11.16 -5.00 2.92
N ASP A 137 12.44 -5.02 2.56
CA ASP A 137 12.85 -5.15 1.15
C ASP A 137 12.37 -6.47 0.54
N ALA A 138 12.51 -7.58 1.29
CA ALA A 138 11.99 -8.89 0.86
C ALA A 138 10.46 -8.89 0.69
N MET A 139 9.74 -8.18 1.57
CA MET A 139 8.30 -8.03 1.53
C MET A 139 7.83 -7.26 0.29
N ASP A 140 8.50 -6.17 -0.07
CA ASP A 140 8.24 -5.42 -1.30
C ASP A 140 8.46 -6.27 -2.57
N GLU A 141 9.42 -7.21 -2.52
CA GLU A 141 9.69 -8.14 -3.60
C GLU A 141 8.82 -9.41 -3.58
N LYS A 142 7.91 -9.54 -2.61
CA LYS A 142 7.12 -10.74 -2.36
C LYS A 142 7.97 -12.02 -2.25
N ASN A 143 9.20 -11.88 -1.75
CA ASN A 143 10.11 -12.99 -1.57
C ASN A 143 9.91 -13.61 -0.18
N TYR A 144 8.93 -14.52 -0.09
CA TYR A 144 8.56 -15.16 1.18
C TYR A 144 9.68 -16.00 1.79
N ASP A 145 10.57 -16.56 0.97
CA ASP A 145 11.68 -17.37 1.47
C ASP A 145 12.70 -16.48 2.19
N LEU A 146 13.02 -15.31 1.60
CA LEU A 146 13.90 -14.33 2.23
C LEU A 146 13.25 -13.72 3.49
N MET A 147 11.96 -13.41 3.47
CA MET A 147 11.23 -12.95 4.66
C MET A 147 11.32 -13.95 5.83
N LEU A 148 11.16 -15.25 5.54
CA LEU A 148 11.28 -16.32 6.55
C LEU A 148 12.71 -16.44 7.09
N GLU A 149 13.71 -16.22 6.24
CA GLU A 149 15.12 -16.20 6.64
C GLU A 149 15.41 -15.00 7.56
N CYS A 150 14.98 -13.79 7.18
CA CYS A 150 15.12 -12.58 8.00
C CYS A 150 14.46 -12.75 9.37
N LEU A 151 13.24 -13.29 9.44
CA LEU A 151 12.58 -13.61 10.71
C LEU A 151 13.32 -14.66 11.55
N THR A 152 14.07 -15.56 10.92
CA THR A 152 14.89 -16.54 11.65
C THR A 152 16.15 -15.90 12.22
N LYS A 153 16.74 -14.93 11.53
CA LYS A 153 17.86 -14.14 12.04
C LYS A 153 17.41 -13.20 13.17
N LEU A 154 16.31 -12.48 12.95
CA LEU A 154 15.65 -11.60 13.92
C LEU A 154 15.28 -12.34 15.21
N GLN A 155 14.92 -13.63 15.16
CA GLN A 155 14.57 -14.42 16.34
C GLN A 155 15.60 -14.37 17.49
N THR A 156 16.86 -14.09 17.19
CA THR A 156 17.93 -14.06 18.21
C THR A 156 18.04 -12.73 18.95
N HIS A 157 17.54 -11.63 18.38
CA HIS A 157 17.77 -10.27 18.90
C HIS A 157 16.58 -9.31 18.68
N ALA A 158 15.44 -9.80 18.19
CA ALA A 158 14.26 -9.00 17.93
C ALA A 158 13.71 -8.40 19.23
N THR A 159 13.44 -7.10 19.17
CA THR A 159 12.74 -6.35 20.20
C THR A 159 11.24 -6.38 19.94
N GLN A 160 10.44 -6.17 21.00
CA GLN A 160 8.98 -6.15 20.88
C GLN A 160 8.49 -5.09 19.88
N LYS A 161 9.14 -3.92 19.85
CA LYS A 161 8.83 -2.83 18.93
C LYS A 161 8.96 -3.24 17.46
N GLU A 162 10.02 -3.97 17.12
CA GLU A 162 10.24 -4.43 15.73
C GLU A 162 9.17 -5.45 15.30
N LEU A 163 8.73 -6.31 16.23
CA LEU A 163 7.65 -7.26 15.95
C LEU A 163 6.30 -6.56 15.80
N ASP A 164 6.03 -5.54 16.63
CA ASP A 164 4.84 -4.71 16.52
C ASP A 164 4.81 -3.97 15.17
N ASP A 165 5.95 -3.42 14.75
CA ASP A 165 6.11 -2.76 13.45
C ASP A 165 5.86 -3.75 12.29
N ILE A 166 6.44 -4.95 12.35
CA ILE A 166 6.17 -6.02 11.36
C ILE A 166 4.68 -6.40 11.36
N CYS A 167 4.07 -6.59 12.52
CA CYS A 167 2.65 -6.95 12.62
C CYS A 167 1.74 -5.85 12.06
N MET A 168 2.08 -4.58 12.31
CA MET A 168 1.34 -3.43 11.77
C MET A 168 1.42 -3.38 10.25
N VAL A 169 2.61 -3.58 9.66
CA VAL A 169 2.76 -3.54 8.19
C VAL A 169 2.09 -4.73 7.51
N LEU A 170 2.09 -5.89 8.15
CA LEU A 170 1.38 -7.08 7.66
C LEU A 170 -0.13 -7.04 7.93
N ASP A 171 -0.65 -6.01 8.61
CA ASP A 171 -2.04 -5.92 9.08
C ASP A 171 -2.50 -7.19 9.83
N ILE A 172 -1.63 -7.75 10.67
CA ILE A 172 -1.91 -8.93 11.47
C ILE A 172 -1.94 -8.63 12.96
N HIS A 173 -2.83 -9.33 13.66
CA HIS A 173 -2.94 -9.25 15.10
C HIS A 173 -2.63 -10.62 15.71
N PRO A 174 -1.50 -10.76 16.43
CA PRO A 174 -1.23 -11.95 17.22
C PRO A 174 -2.40 -12.22 18.18
N PRO A 175 -2.84 -13.48 18.33
CA PRO A 175 -3.92 -13.82 19.25
C PRO A 175 -3.49 -13.58 20.71
N VAL A 176 -4.45 -13.18 21.56
CA VAL A 176 -4.26 -12.98 23.00
C VAL A 176 -3.57 -14.19 23.65
N GLY A 177 -2.44 -13.96 24.32
CA GLY A 177 -1.58 -14.99 24.92
C GLY A 177 -0.31 -15.31 24.14
N CYS A 178 -0.07 -14.68 22.98
CA CYS A 178 1.20 -14.71 22.24
C CYS A 178 2.02 -13.44 22.51
N ASP A 179 2.33 -13.18 23.78
CA ASP A 179 2.96 -11.92 24.20
C ASP A 179 4.49 -12.00 24.18
N ASP A 180 5.05 -13.20 24.01
CA ASP A 180 6.49 -13.41 23.90
C ASP A 180 6.98 -13.30 22.44
N VAL A 181 8.21 -12.79 22.29
CA VAL A 181 8.89 -12.58 21.00
C VAL A 181 8.92 -13.84 20.14
N GLY A 182 9.13 -15.02 20.74
CA GLY A 182 9.22 -16.28 20.02
C GLY A 182 7.89 -16.73 19.43
N SER A 183 6.82 -16.60 20.21
CA SER A 183 5.44 -16.92 19.83
C SER A 183 4.94 -15.96 18.75
N GLN A 184 5.27 -14.67 18.85
CA GLN A 184 4.95 -13.69 17.80
C GLN A 184 5.70 -13.97 16.50
N ILE A 185 7.00 -14.26 16.55
CA ILE A 185 7.76 -14.65 15.36
C ILE A 185 7.21 -15.93 14.74
N MET A 186 6.85 -16.93 15.56
CA MET A 186 6.22 -18.16 15.06
C MET A 186 4.88 -17.86 14.39
N PHE A 187 4.07 -16.97 14.96
CA PHE A 187 2.81 -16.53 14.38
C PHE A 187 3.02 -15.82 13.04
N ILE A 188 3.94 -14.87 12.97
CA ILE A 188 4.30 -14.16 11.73
C ILE A 188 4.79 -15.16 10.67
N LYS A 189 5.71 -16.08 11.02
CA LYS A 189 6.19 -17.14 10.10
C LYS A 189 5.04 -18.01 9.57
N ARG A 190 4.09 -18.39 10.43
CA ARG A 190 2.92 -19.19 10.05
C ARG A 190 1.98 -18.40 9.13
N HIS A 191 1.79 -17.12 9.40
CA HIS A 191 1.01 -16.22 8.56
C HIS A 191 1.63 -16.06 7.17
N LEU A 192 2.94 -15.78 7.10
CA LEU A 192 3.66 -15.68 5.83
C LEU A 192 3.66 -17.00 5.04
N ALA A 193 3.80 -18.14 5.70
CA ALA A 193 3.69 -19.45 5.06
C ALA A 193 2.28 -19.70 4.50
N MET A 194 1.24 -19.22 5.19
CA MET A 194 -0.14 -19.25 4.71
C MET A 194 -0.28 -18.40 3.45
N ILE A 195 0.15 -17.13 3.49
CA ILE A 195 0.11 -16.23 2.33
C ILE A 195 0.88 -16.85 1.16
N ARG A 196 2.10 -17.33 1.37
CA ARG A 196 2.92 -17.99 0.33
C ARG A 196 2.16 -19.12 -0.38
N LYS A 197 1.42 -19.93 0.38
CA LYS A 197 0.61 -21.02 -0.18
C LYS A 197 -0.51 -20.48 -1.07
N PHE A 198 -1.24 -19.47 -0.62
CA PHE A 198 -2.38 -18.93 -1.36
C PHE A 198 -1.99 -18.01 -2.53
N ASP A 199 -0.87 -17.28 -2.43
CA ASP A 199 -0.32 -16.47 -3.52
C ASP A 199 0.32 -17.36 -4.61
N GLY A 200 0.91 -18.50 -4.25
CA GLY A 200 1.46 -19.47 -5.20
C GLY A 200 0.40 -20.33 -5.92
N GLU A 201 -0.72 -20.65 -5.26
CA GLU A 201 -1.80 -21.46 -5.83
C GLU A 201 -2.71 -20.67 -6.81
N ARG A 202 -2.70 -19.34 -6.78
CA ARG A 202 -3.46 -18.50 -7.73
C ARG A 202 -2.83 -18.32 -9.10
N LEU A 203 -1.58 -18.77 -9.29
CA LEU A 203 -0.80 -18.60 -10.52
C LEU A 203 -0.62 -19.91 -11.31
N ARG A 204 -1.45 -20.92 -11.10
CA ARG A 204 -1.49 -22.13 -11.95
C ARG A 204 -2.78 -22.24 -12.74
#